data_AF-A0A162B6L2-F1
#
_entry.id   AF-A0A162B6L2-F1
#
_cell.length_a   1.000
_cell.length_b   1.000
_cell.length_c   1.000
_cell.angle_alpha   90.00
_cell.angle_beta   90.00
_cell.angle_gamma   90.00
#
_symmetry.space_group_name_H-M   'P 1'
#
loop_
_entity.id
_entity.type
_entity.pdbx_description
1 polymer ?
#
loop_
_entity_poly.entity_id
_entity_poly.type
_entity_poly.pdbx_seq_one_letter_code
_entity_poly.pdbx_strand_id
1 'polypeptide(L)'
;MSNFIKLDGVVLSNVELPDSFVIYKNKPLTDLDFTNPEFERYGGRSISNHGGGARAANYGNYQVKGVGLTPLAGEIKGSNYSHGTVPLLEALVEAVYSEVLKNVLPVGVAGFHGVICTGSNTAFEFDEAREGELKATQGALFIREKCERPAHYLRAYTFKVKPEYKDVVEPDLERIRRVIKTLADECGSPEGFLEFVAGFLQGCAEQFGFARVAGITHGAMTPSNILMDGGWIDLVTPTFVDRGRNYRVANLTYYQEPTIALEVSQEMCDTYAKFNQVTFDTSILHDYYTSSLDMSIDYHMPYIFGLDRDVVESLELNGKAAELFGKFKKALNKESRVYFTGSLGNETSNTFKAPLIAVFTQALNDKRSVEYDLYHAAYIQYEHKAQVTFEAFVVQCFIKAMKRDLLSALYFRTHVEDNIEKSLEQGGPHCIQNLIDAYRLSAMWVFDDELNKEEIIYQSTNGLSRYVFDGVTLKVVSGIQGSERPVSALSCEDISCEFFQTHQDIFLRYFDTVSTVIGGVVGE
;
A
#
# COMPACT_ATOMS: atom_id res chain seq x y z
N MET A 1 -20.19 18.17 -9.26
CA MET A 1 -18.91 18.69 -9.78
C MET A 1 -18.41 17.97 -11.05
N SER A 2 -19.05 18.03 -12.23
CA SER A 2 -18.55 17.22 -13.37
C SER A 2 -17.28 17.82 -14.01
N ASN A 3 -16.12 17.35 -13.55
CA ASN A 3 -14.78 17.59 -14.10
C ASN A 3 -14.46 16.68 -15.30
N PHE A 4 -15.49 16.20 -15.99
CA PHE A 4 -15.37 15.14 -16.98
C PHE A 4 -15.67 15.66 -18.39
N ILE A 5 -14.98 15.11 -19.38
CA ILE A 5 -15.29 15.31 -20.79
C ILE A 5 -16.05 14.09 -21.29
N LYS A 6 -17.20 14.31 -21.93
CA LYS A 6 -17.92 13.28 -22.68
C LYS A 6 -17.61 13.48 -24.16
N LEU A 7 -17.30 12.39 -24.85
CA LEU A 7 -17.17 12.37 -26.31
C LEU A 7 -18.11 11.34 -26.87
N ASP A 8 -18.95 11.77 -27.81
CA ASP A 8 -19.79 10.85 -28.57
C ASP A 8 -18.91 10.04 -29.53
N GLY A 9 -18.96 8.70 -29.43
CA GLY A 9 -18.35 7.79 -30.42
C GLY A 9 -16.88 7.38 -30.20
N VAL A 10 -16.36 7.38 -28.96
CA VAL A 10 -14.95 7.04 -28.66
C VAL A 10 -14.75 5.63 -28.05
N VAL A 11 -14.03 4.81 -28.84
CA VAL A 11 -13.04 3.74 -28.57
C VAL A 11 -13.45 2.36 -28.03
N LEU A 12 -14.46 2.16 -27.19
CA LEU A 12 -14.80 0.80 -26.69
C LEU A 12 -16.25 0.34 -26.87
N SER A 13 -17.09 1.11 -27.56
CA SER A 13 -18.52 0.83 -27.74
C SER A 13 -18.88 -0.46 -28.50
N ASN A 14 -17.89 -1.21 -29.00
CA ASN A 14 -18.06 -2.46 -29.74
C ASN A 14 -17.19 -3.63 -29.21
N VAL A 15 -16.61 -3.52 -28.00
CA VAL A 15 -15.84 -4.63 -27.43
C VAL A 15 -16.79 -5.53 -26.64
N GLU A 16 -17.33 -6.57 -27.29
CA GLU A 16 -17.79 -7.75 -26.56
C GLU A 16 -16.56 -8.41 -25.96
N LEU A 17 -16.39 -8.29 -24.65
CA LEU A 17 -15.36 -9.00 -23.91
C LEU A 17 -15.78 -10.47 -23.82
N PRO A 18 -15.10 -11.41 -24.48
CA PRO A 18 -15.46 -12.81 -24.34
C PRO A 18 -15.12 -13.25 -22.90
N ASP A 19 -15.95 -14.11 -22.30
CA ASP A 19 -15.76 -14.60 -20.92
C ASP A 19 -14.35 -15.16 -20.66
N SER A 20 -13.63 -15.54 -21.71
CA SER A 20 -12.26 -16.08 -21.69
C SER A 20 -11.13 -15.04 -21.59
N PHE A 21 -11.40 -13.73 -21.53
CA PHE A 21 -10.38 -12.66 -21.56
C PHE A 21 -10.10 -12.01 -20.20
N VAL A 22 -10.83 -12.41 -19.15
CA VAL A 22 -10.62 -11.92 -17.79
C VAL A 22 -9.55 -12.77 -17.11
N ILE A 23 -8.48 -12.12 -16.61
CA ILE A 23 -7.40 -12.84 -15.90
C ILE A 23 -7.65 -12.86 -14.39
N TYR A 24 -8.18 -11.77 -13.82
CA TYR A 24 -8.46 -11.66 -12.39
C TYR A 24 -9.71 -10.83 -12.14
N LYS A 25 -10.55 -11.25 -11.20
CA LYS A 25 -11.77 -10.53 -10.83
C LYS A 25 -12.08 -10.69 -9.35
N ASN A 26 -11.97 -9.59 -8.59
CA ASN A 26 -12.36 -9.58 -7.17
C ASN A 26 -13.86 -9.33 -6.98
N LYS A 27 -14.51 -8.61 -7.91
CA LYS A 27 -15.92 -8.23 -7.81
C LYS A 27 -16.67 -8.43 -9.12
N PRO A 28 -17.99 -8.77 -9.10
CA PRO A 28 -18.85 -8.68 -10.27
C PRO A 28 -18.73 -7.31 -10.98
N LEU A 29 -18.73 -7.32 -12.31
CA LEU A 29 -18.69 -6.13 -13.18
C LEU A 29 -20.04 -6.01 -13.92
N THR A 30 -21.15 -6.25 -13.23
CA THR A 30 -22.49 -6.37 -13.84
C THR A 30 -22.97 -5.06 -14.46
N ASP A 31 -22.48 -3.93 -13.95
CA ASP A 31 -22.93 -2.59 -14.33
C ASP A 31 -21.88 -1.85 -15.17
N LEU A 32 -20.80 -2.53 -15.56
CA LEU A 32 -19.76 -1.94 -16.40
C LEU A 32 -20.22 -1.88 -17.86
N ASP A 33 -20.52 -0.67 -18.32
CA ASP A 33 -20.95 -0.39 -19.68
C ASP A 33 -19.97 0.57 -20.36
N PHE A 34 -19.35 0.11 -21.45
CA PHE A 34 -18.36 0.87 -22.23
C PHE A 34 -18.96 1.91 -23.19
N THR A 35 -20.28 2.11 -23.20
CA THR A 35 -20.95 3.00 -24.18
C THR A 35 -20.71 4.49 -23.95
N ASN A 36 -20.56 4.93 -22.69
CA ASN A 36 -20.57 6.35 -22.33
C ASN A 36 -19.32 6.74 -21.51
N PRO A 37 -18.14 6.87 -22.15
CA PRO A 37 -16.92 7.24 -21.45
C PRO A 37 -16.93 8.68 -20.94
N GLU A 38 -16.46 8.86 -19.72
CA GLU A 38 -16.17 10.15 -19.09
C GLU A 38 -14.67 10.29 -18.82
N PHE A 39 -13.99 11.25 -19.46
CA PHE A 39 -12.56 11.48 -19.23
C PHE A 39 -12.34 12.48 -18.11
N GLU A 40 -11.71 12.04 -17.02
CA GLU A 40 -11.46 12.89 -15.85
C GLU A 40 -10.35 13.91 -16.08
N ARG A 41 -10.64 15.18 -15.77
CA ARG A 41 -9.67 16.28 -15.86
C ARG A 41 -9.09 16.59 -14.50
N TYR A 42 -7.77 16.64 -14.42
CA TYR A 42 -7.05 16.98 -13.21
C TYR A 42 -5.68 17.58 -13.54
N GLY A 43 -5.07 18.23 -12.55
CA GLY A 43 -3.76 18.87 -12.65
C GLY A 43 -3.03 18.87 -11.31
N GLY A 44 -2.05 19.74 -11.18
CA GLY A 44 -1.17 19.81 -10.00
C GLY A 44 0.30 19.84 -10.37
N ARG A 45 1.13 20.28 -9.43
CA ARG A 45 2.58 20.24 -9.57
C ARG A 45 3.07 18.80 -9.72
N SER A 46 4.16 18.63 -10.47
CA SER A 46 4.80 17.33 -10.71
C SER A 46 3.96 16.29 -11.47
N ILE A 47 2.76 16.66 -11.94
CA ILE A 47 2.04 15.92 -12.97
C ILE A 47 2.67 16.27 -14.33
N SER A 48 2.84 15.27 -15.19
CA SER A 48 3.43 15.42 -16.53
C SER A 48 2.57 16.31 -17.44
N ASN A 49 2.84 16.35 -18.74
CA ASN A 49 2.12 17.22 -19.69
C ASN A 49 0.65 16.82 -19.95
N HIS A 50 0.02 16.04 -19.06
CA HIS A 50 -1.36 15.56 -19.19
C HIS A 50 -2.38 16.51 -18.57
N GLY A 51 -3.56 16.57 -19.16
CA GLY A 51 -4.70 17.35 -18.67
C GLY A 51 -5.66 16.57 -17.76
N GLY A 52 -5.26 15.37 -17.35
CA GLY A 52 -6.09 14.40 -16.64
C GLY A 52 -5.76 12.97 -17.04
N GLY A 53 -6.76 12.09 -17.02
CA GLY A 53 -6.61 10.67 -17.33
C GLY A 53 -6.19 10.43 -18.78
N ALA A 54 -4.88 10.40 -19.04
CA ALA A 54 -4.33 10.29 -20.40
C ALA A 54 -4.60 8.94 -21.08
N ARG A 55 -4.82 7.91 -20.27
CA ARG A 55 -5.09 6.53 -20.69
C ARG A 55 -6.22 5.86 -19.90
N ALA A 56 -7.08 6.66 -19.28
CA ALA A 56 -8.15 6.19 -18.41
C ALA A 56 -9.47 6.89 -18.73
N ALA A 57 -10.56 6.15 -18.65
CA ALA A 57 -11.91 6.65 -18.80
C ALA A 57 -12.79 6.11 -17.67
N ASN A 58 -13.78 6.91 -17.27
CA ASN A 58 -14.80 6.49 -16.32
C ASN A 58 -16.03 5.99 -17.07
N TYR A 59 -16.61 4.88 -16.58
CA TYR A 59 -17.80 4.23 -17.11
C TYR A 59 -18.75 3.99 -15.93
N GLY A 60 -19.72 4.88 -15.75
CA GLY A 60 -20.55 4.90 -14.54
C GLY A 60 -19.70 5.09 -13.28
N ASN A 61 -19.72 4.09 -12.39
CA ASN A 61 -18.96 4.10 -11.13
C ASN A 61 -17.54 3.54 -11.27
N TYR A 62 -17.16 3.05 -12.46
CA TYR A 62 -15.87 2.44 -12.70
C TYR A 62 -14.92 3.41 -13.39
N GLN A 63 -13.64 3.26 -13.10
CA GLN A 63 -12.53 3.80 -13.88
C GLN A 63 -11.77 2.65 -14.52
N VAL A 64 -11.58 2.74 -15.84
CA VAL A 64 -10.86 1.75 -16.64
C VAL A 64 -9.61 2.40 -17.21
N LYS A 65 -8.45 1.85 -16.87
CA LYS A 65 -7.12 2.25 -17.36
C LYS A 65 -6.70 1.30 -18.49
N GLY A 66 -6.04 1.83 -19.51
CA GLY A 66 -5.65 1.07 -20.71
C GLY A 66 -6.61 1.19 -21.88
N VAL A 67 -7.54 2.14 -21.85
CA VAL A 67 -8.57 2.36 -22.89
C VAL A 67 -8.03 3.02 -24.18
N GLY A 68 -6.71 3.18 -24.30
CA GLY A 68 -6.07 3.98 -25.34
C GLY A 68 -5.91 5.45 -24.95
N LEU A 69 -5.37 6.24 -25.88
CA LEU A 69 -5.14 7.66 -25.65
C LEU A 69 -6.46 8.43 -25.57
N THR A 70 -6.56 9.28 -24.56
CA THR A 70 -7.70 10.17 -24.37
C THR A 70 -7.39 11.58 -24.91
N PRO A 71 -8.39 12.47 -25.03
CA PRO A 71 -8.16 13.88 -25.35
C PRO A 71 -7.26 14.62 -24.37
N LEU A 72 -7.06 14.05 -23.17
CA LEU A 72 -6.27 14.62 -22.09
C LEU A 72 -4.81 14.15 -22.11
N ALA A 73 -4.47 13.25 -23.03
CA ALA A 73 -3.09 12.88 -23.29
C ALA A 73 -2.34 14.02 -24.00
N GLY A 74 -1.53 14.76 -23.25
CA GLY A 74 -0.53 15.67 -23.83
C GLY A 74 0.54 14.96 -24.67
N GLU A 75 1.42 15.75 -25.28
CA GLU A 75 2.54 15.23 -26.06
C GLU A 75 3.55 14.51 -25.15
N ILE A 76 3.75 13.21 -25.39
CA ILE A 76 4.86 12.44 -24.84
C ILE A 76 5.60 11.78 -25.99
N LYS A 77 6.87 12.10 -26.15
CA LYS A 77 7.75 11.42 -27.11
C LYS A 77 8.51 10.32 -26.36
N GLY A 78 8.54 9.10 -26.91
CA GLY A 78 9.43 8.02 -26.48
C GLY A 78 9.20 7.49 -25.06
N SER A 79 7.96 7.17 -24.68
CA SER A 79 7.67 6.55 -23.37
C SER A 79 6.57 5.48 -23.49
N ASN A 80 6.46 4.58 -22.51
CA ASN A 80 5.36 3.60 -22.39
C ASN A 80 3.96 4.21 -22.49
N TYR A 81 3.84 5.49 -22.16
CA TYR A 81 2.56 6.19 -22.07
C TYR A 81 2.10 6.83 -23.38
N SER A 82 2.93 6.81 -24.45
CA SER A 82 2.57 7.44 -25.73
C SER A 82 1.48 6.72 -26.52
N HIS A 83 1.09 5.52 -26.12
CA HIS A 83 0.10 4.69 -26.83
C HIS A 83 -1.22 4.50 -26.06
N GLY A 84 -1.26 4.91 -24.79
CA GLY A 84 -2.46 4.81 -23.95
C GLY A 84 -2.84 3.38 -23.55
N THR A 85 -1.97 2.41 -23.79
CA THR A 85 -2.14 1.01 -23.38
C THR A 85 -1.50 0.78 -22.00
N VAL A 86 -1.86 -0.34 -21.36
CA VAL A 86 -1.24 -0.81 -20.11
C VAL A 86 -0.69 -2.22 -20.35
N PRO A 87 0.61 -2.49 -20.15
CA PRO A 87 1.15 -3.84 -20.16
C PRO A 87 0.46 -4.74 -19.12
N LEU A 88 0.26 -6.02 -19.45
CA LEU A 88 -0.39 -6.96 -18.56
C LEU A 88 0.34 -7.11 -17.22
N LEU A 89 1.68 -7.18 -17.24
CA LEU A 89 2.49 -7.25 -16.03
C LEU A 89 2.25 -6.04 -15.12
N GLU A 90 2.21 -4.81 -15.69
CA GLU A 90 1.91 -3.58 -14.95
C GLU A 90 0.54 -3.67 -14.23
N ALA A 91 -0.49 -4.12 -14.95
CA ALA A 91 -1.83 -4.26 -14.41
C ALA A 91 -1.93 -5.33 -13.31
N LEU A 92 -1.19 -6.44 -13.44
CA LEU A 92 -1.18 -7.51 -12.43
C LEU A 92 -0.39 -7.14 -11.18
N VAL A 93 0.71 -6.39 -11.31
CA VAL A 93 1.42 -5.81 -10.17
C VAL A 93 0.50 -4.85 -9.41
N GLU A 94 -0.19 -3.96 -10.14
CA GLU A 94 -1.18 -3.05 -9.53
C GLU A 94 -2.31 -3.83 -8.85
N ALA A 95 -2.73 -4.98 -9.39
CA ALA A 95 -3.74 -5.85 -8.78
C ALA A 95 -3.26 -6.46 -7.45
N VAL A 96 -2.04 -7.02 -7.41
CA VAL A 96 -1.45 -7.56 -6.17
C VAL A 96 -1.40 -6.49 -5.09
N TYR A 97 -0.84 -5.31 -5.39
CA TYR A 97 -0.75 -4.24 -4.40
C TYR A 97 -2.11 -3.66 -4.02
N SER A 98 -3.09 -3.63 -4.93
CA SER A 98 -4.46 -3.22 -4.59
C SER A 98 -5.08 -4.16 -3.55
N GLU A 99 -4.93 -5.47 -3.71
CA GLU A 99 -5.45 -6.46 -2.76
C GLU A 99 -4.68 -6.47 -1.44
N VAL A 100 -3.35 -6.39 -1.50
CA VAL A 100 -2.50 -6.37 -0.29
C VAL A 100 -2.74 -5.10 0.51
N LEU A 101 -2.57 -3.93 -0.11
CA LEU A 101 -2.57 -2.65 0.61
C LEU A 101 -3.95 -2.24 1.13
N LYS A 102 -5.04 -2.67 0.47
CA LYS A 102 -6.41 -2.45 0.98
C LYS A 102 -6.62 -3.04 2.38
N ASN A 103 -5.98 -4.16 2.69
CA ASN A 103 -6.14 -4.84 3.98
C ASN A 103 -5.12 -4.40 5.03
N VAL A 104 -4.19 -3.52 4.65
CA VAL A 104 -3.00 -3.19 5.44
C VAL A 104 -2.98 -1.73 5.84
N LEU A 105 -3.30 -0.84 4.89
CA LEU A 105 -3.23 0.58 5.11
C LEU A 105 -4.49 1.09 5.83
N PRO A 106 -4.35 1.99 6.82
CA PRO A 106 -5.45 2.38 7.71
C PRO A 106 -6.55 3.17 6.99
N VAL A 107 -6.19 4.03 6.04
CA VAL A 107 -7.17 4.72 5.18
C VAL A 107 -7.52 3.87 3.97
N GLY A 108 -6.55 3.12 3.47
CA GLY A 108 -6.72 2.14 2.40
C GLY A 108 -6.30 2.68 1.03
N VAL A 109 -6.90 2.10 0.00
CA VAL A 109 -6.58 2.37 -1.41
C VAL A 109 -7.84 2.40 -2.27
N ALA A 110 -7.74 2.95 -3.47
CA ALA A 110 -8.82 2.92 -4.46
C ALA A 110 -9.34 1.49 -4.70
N GLY A 111 -10.66 1.31 -4.67
CA GLY A 111 -11.29 0.00 -4.77
C GLY A 111 -11.02 -0.69 -6.11
N PHE A 112 -10.33 -1.82 -6.09
CA PHE A 112 -10.03 -2.62 -7.27
C PHE A 112 -11.14 -3.63 -7.59
N HIS A 113 -11.39 -3.87 -8.88
CA HIS A 113 -12.41 -4.81 -9.35
C HIS A 113 -11.86 -5.95 -10.21
N GLY A 114 -10.88 -5.69 -11.08
CA GLY A 114 -10.31 -6.75 -11.91
C GLY A 114 -9.38 -6.28 -13.02
N VAL A 115 -8.75 -7.26 -13.66
CA VAL A 115 -7.86 -7.11 -14.81
C VAL A 115 -8.37 -7.96 -15.97
N ILE A 116 -8.46 -7.33 -17.14
CA ILE A 116 -8.86 -7.99 -18.39
C ILE A 116 -7.66 -7.96 -19.34
N CYS A 117 -7.23 -9.11 -19.83
CA CYS A 117 -6.17 -9.18 -20.83
C CYS A 117 -6.74 -8.87 -22.21
N THR A 118 -6.12 -7.94 -22.93
CA THR A 118 -6.55 -7.56 -24.28
C THR A 118 -5.87 -8.37 -25.38
N GLY A 119 -4.99 -9.32 -25.01
CA GLY A 119 -4.31 -10.23 -25.93
C GLY A 119 -2.90 -9.78 -26.32
N SER A 120 -2.22 -10.60 -27.11
CA SER A 120 -0.83 -10.37 -27.53
C SER A 120 -0.69 -9.18 -28.47
N ASN A 121 0.41 -8.43 -28.33
CA ASN A 121 0.73 -7.25 -29.14
C ASN A 121 -0.32 -6.12 -29.07
N THR A 122 -1.00 -6.01 -27.94
CA THR A 122 -2.01 -4.95 -27.70
C THR A 122 -1.54 -3.87 -26.73
N ALA A 123 -0.32 -4.01 -26.20
CA ALA A 123 0.38 -2.95 -25.48
C ALA A 123 1.86 -2.92 -25.89
N PHE A 124 2.58 -1.92 -25.36
CA PHE A 124 3.99 -1.71 -25.61
C PHE A 124 4.74 -1.49 -24.30
N GLU A 125 5.94 -2.06 -24.22
CA GLU A 125 6.90 -1.86 -23.14
C GLU A 125 8.17 -1.19 -23.69
N PHE A 126 8.76 -0.34 -22.87
CA PHE A 126 9.96 0.43 -23.16
C PHE A 126 11.11 -0.23 -22.42
N ASP A 127 12.09 -0.68 -23.20
CA ASP A 127 13.33 -1.20 -22.66
C ASP A 127 14.26 -0.03 -22.34
N GLU A 128 14.33 0.34 -21.05
CA GLU A 128 15.22 1.40 -20.57
C GLU A 128 16.71 1.12 -20.88
N ALA A 129 17.10 -0.15 -21.01
CA ALA A 129 18.49 -0.54 -21.26
C ALA A 129 18.90 -0.45 -22.74
N ARG A 130 17.93 -0.34 -23.67
CA ARG A 130 18.20 -0.38 -25.12
C ARG A 130 17.91 0.92 -25.87
N GLU A 131 17.62 2.01 -25.16
CA GLU A 131 17.32 3.35 -25.74
C GLU A 131 16.73 3.28 -27.16
N GLY A 132 15.43 2.97 -27.30
CA GLY A 132 14.71 3.47 -28.49
C GLY A 132 13.68 2.59 -29.20
N GLU A 133 13.40 1.35 -28.78
CA GLU A 133 12.32 0.58 -29.42
C GLU A 133 11.31 0.06 -28.41
N LEU A 134 10.05 0.40 -28.67
CA LEU A 134 8.91 -0.14 -27.95
C LEU A 134 8.69 -1.59 -28.39
N LYS A 135 8.73 -2.50 -27.43
CA LYS A 135 8.46 -3.92 -27.66
C LYS A 135 6.97 -4.17 -27.49
N ALA A 136 6.34 -4.75 -28.50
CA ALA A 136 4.96 -5.20 -28.39
C ALA A 136 4.84 -6.30 -27.33
N THR A 137 3.82 -6.19 -26.48
CA THR A 137 3.56 -7.08 -25.34
C THR A 137 2.05 -7.35 -25.19
N GLN A 138 1.67 -8.15 -24.21
CA GLN A 138 0.26 -8.32 -23.84
C GLN A 138 -0.27 -7.07 -23.15
N GLY A 139 -1.43 -6.59 -23.59
CA GLY A 139 -2.11 -5.46 -22.97
C GLY A 139 -3.16 -5.88 -21.95
N ALA A 140 -3.60 -4.91 -21.16
CA ALA A 140 -4.67 -5.09 -20.20
C ALA A 140 -5.56 -3.85 -20.03
N LEU A 141 -6.79 -4.10 -19.59
CA LEU A 141 -7.65 -3.12 -18.95
C LEU A 141 -7.62 -3.35 -17.44
N PHE A 142 -7.27 -2.32 -16.69
CA PHE A 142 -7.30 -2.33 -15.21
C PHE A 142 -8.54 -1.58 -14.73
N ILE A 143 -9.37 -2.23 -13.92
CA ILE A 143 -10.69 -1.74 -13.54
C ILE A 143 -10.73 -1.48 -12.03
N ARG A 144 -11.05 -0.25 -11.66
CA ARG A 144 -11.20 0.21 -10.27
C ARG A 144 -12.40 1.14 -10.12
N GLU A 145 -12.67 1.55 -8.89
CA GLU A 145 -13.70 2.55 -8.57
C GLU A 145 -13.28 3.94 -9.05
N LYS A 146 -14.26 4.74 -9.48
CA LYS A 146 -14.07 6.16 -9.76
C LYS A 146 -13.80 6.90 -8.45
N CYS A 147 -12.65 7.57 -8.35
CA CYS A 147 -12.19 8.19 -7.10
C CYS A 147 -11.96 9.69 -7.24
N GLU A 148 -12.12 10.42 -6.14
CA GLU A 148 -11.79 11.85 -6.05
C GLU A 148 -10.40 12.07 -5.44
N ARG A 149 -9.68 13.09 -5.95
CA ARG A 149 -8.27 13.35 -5.67
C ARG A 149 -8.05 14.87 -5.60
N PRO A 150 -7.06 15.35 -4.84
CA PRO A 150 -6.69 16.76 -4.81
C PRO A 150 -6.45 17.35 -6.21
N ALA A 151 -5.85 16.56 -7.10
CA ALA A 151 -5.58 16.95 -8.48
C ALA A 151 -6.81 17.46 -9.25
N HIS A 152 -8.03 17.03 -8.93
CA HIS A 152 -9.25 17.54 -9.58
C HIS A 152 -9.47 19.04 -9.34
N TYR A 153 -8.95 19.57 -8.24
CA TYR A 153 -9.04 20.97 -7.84
C TYR A 153 -7.85 21.81 -8.30
N LEU A 154 -6.84 21.18 -8.93
CA LEU A 154 -5.58 21.81 -9.29
C LEU A 154 -5.45 22.02 -10.80
N ARG A 155 -4.76 23.09 -11.17
CA ARG A 155 -4.48 23.51 -12.56
C ARG A 155 -3.57 22.53 -13.29
N ALA A 156 -3.83 22.29 -14.57
CA ALA A 156 -2.94 21.53 -15.46
C ALA A 156 -2.02 22.48 -16.25
N TYR A 157 -1.05 23.11 -15.58
CA TYR A 157 -0.26 24.23 -16.14
C TYR A 157 0.51 23.90 -17.43
N THR A 158 0.97 22.66 -17.56
CA THR A 158 1.83 22.20 -18.66
C THR A 158 1.04 21.53 -19.78
N PHE A 159 -0.24 21.23 -19.56
CA PHE A 159 -1.08 20.56 -20.55
C PHE A 159 -1.38 21.47 -21.74
N LYS A 160 -1.10 20.95 -22.93
CA LYS A 160 -1.49 21.55 -24.20
C LYS A 160 -2.48 20.64 -24.88
N VAL A 161 -3.69 21.15 -25.07
CA VAL A 161 -4.74 20.46 -25.83
C VAL A 161 -4.27 20.27 -27.27
N LYS A 162 -4.37 19.03 -27.77
CA LYS A 162 -4.05 18.74 -29.17
C LYS A 162 -5.04 19.44 -30.11
N PRO A 163 -4.61 19.91 -31.30
CA PRO A 163 -5.47 20.67 -32.20
C PRO A 163 -6.84 20.04 -32.48
N GLU A 164 -6.89 18.72 -32.65
CA GLU A 164 -8.10 17.95 -32.94
C GLU A 164 -9.12 17.92 -31.79
N TYR A 165 -8.71 18.26 -30.56
CA TYR A 165 -9.59 18.26 -29.38
C TYR A 165 -9.90 19.65 -28.83
N LYS A 166 -9.45 20.72 -29.51
CA LYS A 166 -9.61 22.11 -29.04
C LYS A 166 -11.06 22.53 -28.83
N ASP A 167 -11.98 22.01 -29.64
CA ASP A 167 -13.40 22.39 -29.57
C ASP A 167 -14.17 21.63 -28.49
N VAL A 168 -13.61 20.54 -27.96
CA VAL A 168 -14.26 19.71 -26.93
C VAL A 168 -13.61 19.86 -25.56
N VAL A 169 -12.31 20.11 -25.51
CA VAL A 169 -11.57 20.28 -24.25
C VAL A 169 -11.62 21.75 -23.83
N GLU A 170 -12.46 22.05 -22.84
CA GLU A 170 -12.55 23.39 -22.26
C GLU A 170 -11.18 23.90 -21.75
N PRO A 171 -10.86 25.20 -21.91
CA PRO A 171 -9.65 25.81 -21.34
C PRO A 171 -9.49 25.56 -19.81
N ASP A 172 -8.28 25.22 -19.36
CA ASP A 172 -8.01 24.87 -17.95
C ASP A 172 -8.40 25.96 -16.94
N LEU A 173 -8.22 27.24 -17.30
CA LEU A 173 -8.62 28.36 -16.43
C LEU A 173 -10.13 28.45 -16.22
N GLU A 174 -10.93 28.18 -17.26
CA GLU A 174 -12.39 28.20 -17.15
C GLU A 174 -12.88 27.00 -16.33
N ARG A 175 -12.28 25.81 -16.56
CA ARG A 175 -12.52 24.63 -15.73
C ARG A 175 -12.25 24.94 -14.27
N ILE A 176 -11.04 25.39 -13.94
CA ILE A 176 -10.65 25.61 -12.54
C ILE A 176 -11.51 26.68 -11.87
N ARG A 177 -11.86 27.76 -12.57
CA ARG A 177 -12.78 28.75 -12.03
C ARG A 177 -14.12 28.14 -11.64
N ARG A 178 -14.70 27.28 -12.50
CA ARG A 178 -15.96 26.58 -12.20
C ARG A 178 -15.82 25.61 -11.03
N VAL A 179 -14.77 24.80 -11.03
CA VAL A 179 -14.52 23.78 -10.00
C VAL A 179 -14.36 24.42 -8.64
N ILE A 180 -13.49 25.42 -8.53
CA ILE A 180 -13.21 26.10 -7.27
C ILE A 180 -14.42 26.88 -6.77
N LYS A 181 -15.22 27.47 -7.67
CA LYS A 181 -16.49 28.08 -7.28
C LYS A 181 -17.47 27.04 -6.72
N THR A 182 -17.58 25.89 -7.37
CA THR A 182 -18.45 24.80 -6.88
C THR A 182 -17.99 24.30 -5.52
N LEU A 183 -16.68 24.08 -5.35
CA LEU A 183 -16.10 23.71 -4.06
C LEU A 183 -16.35 24.78 -2.99
N ALA A 184 -16.23 26.06 -3.33
CA ALA A 184 -16.52 27.15 -2.40
C ALA A 184 -18.00 27.17 -1.96
N ASP A 185 -18.92 26.93 -2.90
CA ASP A 185 -20.36 26.83 -2.60
C ASP A 185 -20.65 25.62 -1.69
N GLU A 186 -19.99 24.48 -1.93
CA GLU A 186 -20.12 23.25 -1.12
C GLU A 186 -19.51 23.39 0.29
N CYS A 187 -18.35 24.03 0.41
CA CYS A 187 -17.72 24.33 1.70
C CYS A 187 -18.47 25.41 2.49
N GLY A 188 -19.25 26.27 1.83
CA GLY A 188 -20.05 27.34 2.43
C GLY A 188 -19.25 28.53 2.98
N SER A 189 -17.99 28.34 3.37
CA SER A 189 -17.09 29.41 3.80
C SER A 189 -15.60 29.05 3.56
N PRO A 190 -14.69 30.05 3.64
CA PRO A 190 -13.24 29.78 3.63
C PRO A 190 -12.78 28.87 4.77
N GLU A 191 -13.40 28.98 5.95
CA GLU A 191 -13.13 28.10 7.10
C GLU A 191 -13.57 26.66 6.81
N GLY A 192 -14.76 26.47 6.21
CA GLY A 192 -15.21 25.14 5.77
C GLY A 192 -14.28 24.52 4.72
N PHE A 193 -13.65 25.33 3.87
CA PHE A 193 -12.61 24.85 2.95
C PHE A 193 -11.33 24.43 3.70
N LEU A 194 -10.91 25.17 4.73
CA LEU A 194 -9.78 24.74 5.57
C LEU A 194 -10.08 23.44 6.31
N GLU A 195 -11.31 23.23 6.79
CA GLU A 195 -11.74 21.96 7.38
C GLU A 195 -11.67 20.80 6.36
N PHE A 196 -12.10 21.04 5.12
CA PHE A 196 -11.98 20.08 4.02
C PHE A 196 -10.52 19.69 3.75
N VAL A 197 -9.61 20.66 3.72
CA VAL A 197 -8.16 20.41 3.55
C VAL A 197 -7.56 19.72 4.79
N ALA A 198 -8.00 20.08 5.99
CA ALA A 198 -7.57 19.43 7.23
C ALA A 198 -7.99 17.96 7.28
N GLY A 199 -9.17 17.61 6.77
CA GLY A 199 -9.62 16.22 6.61
C GLY A 199 -8.67 15.40 5.71
N PHE A 200 -8.29 15.95 4.55
CA PHE A 200 -7.28 15.36 3.68
C PHE A 200 -5.93 15.16 4.38
N LEU A 201 -5.45 16.19 5.09
CA LEU A 201 -4.19 16.12 5.84
C LEU A 201 -4.23 15.08 6.96
N GLN A 202 -5.34 14.94 7.67
CA GLN A 202 -5.50 13.93 8.72
C GLN A 202 -5.41 12.52 8.15
N GLY A 203 -6.12 12.26 7.05
CA GLY A 203 -6.04 10.99 6.35
C GLY A 203 -4.63 10.69 5.84
N CYS A 204 -3.96 11.67 5.25
CA CYS A 204 -2.57 11.55 4.84
C CYS A 204 -1.64 11.26 6.02
N ALA A 205 -1.83 11.93 7.16
CA ALA A 205 -1.01 11.73 8.36
C ALA A 205 -1.13 10.30 8.88
N GLU A 206 -2.35 9.77 8.95
CA GLU A 206 -2.62 8.41 9.38
C GLU A 206 -2.03 7.37 8.42
N GLN A 207 -2.29 7.57 7.14
CA GLN A 207 -1.81 6.72 6.06
C GLN A 207 -0.27 6.66 5.98
N PHE A 208 0.40 7.83 5.97
CA PHE A 208 1.86 7.91 5.90
C PHE A 208 2.55 7.53 7.21
N GLY A 209 1.91 7.81 8.36
CA GLY A 209 2.42 7.44 9.68
C GLY A 209 2.52 5.92 9.82
N PHE A 210 1.43 5.20 9.54
CA PHE A 210 1.45 3.75 9.51
C PHE A 210 2.41 3.20 8.45
N ALA A 211 2.36 3.72 7.22
CA ALA A 211 3.25 3.27 6.14
C ALA A 211 4.73 3.39 6.53
N ARG A 212 5.10 4.46 7.26
CA ARG A 212 6.46 4.65 7.79
C ARG A 212 6.87 3.56 8.78
N VAL A 213 5.99 3.22 9.70
CA VAL A 213 6.21 2.18 10.72
C VAL A 213 6.24 0.78 10.08
N ALA A 214 5.34 0.53 9.13
CA ALA A 214 5.21 -0.76 8.47
C ALA A 214 6.33 -1.03 7.45
N GLY A 215 6.99 0.00 6.92
CA GLY A 215 8.00 -0.13 5.87
C GLY A 215 7.37 -0.16 4.47
N ILE A 216 6.41 0.71 4.20
CA ILE A 216 5.64 0.74 2.94
C ILE A 216 5.90 2.07 2.24
N THR A 217 6.36 2.03 1.00
CA THR A 217 6.50 3.21 0.15
C THR A 217 5.55 3.10 -1.04
N HIS A 218 4.95 4.21 -1.46
CA HIS A 218 4.15 4.24 -2.69
C HIS A 218 5.06 4.31 -3.93
N GLY A 219 6.17 5.02 -3.83
CA GLY A 219 7.20 5.16 -4.86
C GLY A 219 6.95 6.23 -5.92
N ALA A 220 5.74 6.77 -6.05
CA ALA A 220 5.35 7.69 -7.13
C ALA A 220 4.31 8.74 -6.68
N MET A 221 4.50 9.33 -5.50
CA MET A 221 3.50 10.24 -4.91
C MET A 221 3.33 11.56 -5.67
N THR A 222 2.10 11.85 -6.08
CA THR A 222 1.72 13.11 -6.74
C THR A 222 0.32 13.52 -6.28
N PRO A 223 -0.14 14.75 -6.53
CA PRO A 223 -1.51 15.15 -6.22
C PRO A 223 -2.59 14.27 -6.88
N SER A 224 -2.25 13.55 -7.96
CA SER A 224 -3.14 12.60 -8.63
C SER A 224 -3.02 11.17 -8.11
N ASN A 225 -2.07 10.84 -7.24
CA ASN A 225 -1.88 9.48 -6.72
C ASN A 225 -2.33 9.35 -5.26
N ILE A 226 -2.98 10.39 -4.72
CA ILE A 226 -3.56 10.42 -3.38
C ILE A 226 -5.03 10.78 -3.53
N LEU A 227 -5.88 10.09 -2.78
CA LEU A 227 -7.31 10.34 -2.71
C LEU A 227 -7.61 11.48 -1.72
N MET A 228 -8.79 12.09 -1.82
CA MET A 228 -9.17 13.19 -0.91
C MET A 228 -9.27 12.77 0.57
N ASP A 229 -9.48 11.48 0.85
CA ASP A 229 -9.46 10.92 2.20
C ASP A 229 -8.06 10.54 2.69
N GLY A 230 -7.02 10.68 1.86
CA GLY A 230 -5.64 10.27 2.14
C GLY A 230 -5.26 8.89 1.62
N GLY A 231 -6.21 8.10 1.11
CA GLY A 231 -5.94 6.78 0.53
C GLY A 231 -5.09 6.87 -0.75
N TRP A 232 -4.57 5.74 -1.22
CA TRP A 232 -3.65 5.72 -2.37
C TRP A 232 -4.27 5.16 -3.66
N ILE A 233 -3.72 5.56 -4.81
CA ILE A 233 -4.16 5.12 -6.14
C ILE A 233 -2.97 5.10 -7.11
N ASP A 234 -3.06 4.33 -8.20
CA ASP A 234 -1.96 4.08 -9.15
C ASP A 234 -0.81 3.28 -8.52
N LEU A 235 -1.14 2.06 -8.09
CA LEU A 235 -0.32 1.18 -7.26
C LEU A 235 0.64 0.27 -8.06
N VAL A 236 1.28 0.81 -9.09
CA VAL A 236 2.27 0.07 -9.91
C VAL A 236 3.67 0.09 -9.28
N THR A 237 3.99 1.17 -8.57
CA THR A 237 5.29 1.44 -7.94
C THR A 237 5.41 1.14 -6.44
N PRO A 238 4.33 0.89 -5.66
CA PRO A 238 4.47 0.56 -4.25
C PRO A 238 5.39 -0.64 -4.04
N THR A 239 6.03 -0.65 -2.88
CA THR A 239 6.84 -1.77 -2.42
C THR A 239 6.99 -1.74 -0.92
N PHE A 240 7.18 -2.91 -0.33
CA PHE A 240 7.63 -3.00 1.05
C PHE A 240 9.15 -2.86 1.08
N VAL A 241 9.67 -2.22 2.11
CA VAL A 241 11.08 -1.87 2.24
C VAL A 241 11.58 -2.09 3.66
N ASP A 242 12.90 -2.23 3.80
CA ASP A 242 13.51 -2.33 5.11
C ASP A 242 13.32 -1.02 5.90
N ARG A 243 12.80 -1.15 7.13
CA ARG A 243 12.64 -0.03 8.06
C ARG A 243 14.01 0.60 8.35
N GLY A 244 14.06 1.93 8.37
CA GLY A 244 15.28 2.68 8.68
C GLY A 244 16.23 2.92 7.51
N ARG A 245 15.86 2.53 6.28
CA ARG A 245 16.59 2.86 5.04
C ARG A 245 15.77 3.78 4.16
N ASN A 246 16.43 4.73 3.50
CA ASN A 246 15.77 5.68 2.62
C ASN A 246 15.76 5.20 1.17
N TYR A 247 14.65 4.62 0.70
CA TYR A 247 14.52 4.14 -0.68
C TYR A 247 14.01 5.22 -1.62
N ARG A 248 14.32 5.12 -2.91
CA ARG A 248 13.71 5.91 -3.98
C ARG A 248 13.31 4.99 -5.12
N VAL A 249 12.02 4.99 -5.44
CA VAL A 249 11.46 4.21 -6.56
C VAL A 249 11.38 5.10 -7.80
N ALA A 250 10.59 6.18 -7.75
CA ALA A 250 10.50 7.15 -8.86
C ALA A 250 10.83 8.58 -8.41
N ASN A 251 9.85 9.33 -7.94
CA ASN A 251 9.97 10.78 -7.81
C ASN A 251 10.46 11.26 -6.45
N LEU A 252 9.91 10.74 -5.35
CA LEU A 252 10.30 11.07 -3.98
C LEU A 252 11.05 9.91 -3.33
N THR A 253 11.87 10.24 -2.34
CA THR A 253 12.41 9.22 -1.44
C THR A 253 11.36 8.81 -0.42
N TYR A 254 11.46 7.60 0.12
CA TYR A 254 10.57 7.05 1.15
C TYR A 254 10.43 8.00 2.35
N TYR A 255 11.50 8.68 2.72
CA TYR A 255 11.46 9.65 3.82
C TYR A 255 10.70 10.93 3.47
N GLN A 256 10.70 11.31 2.19
CA GLN A 256 10.08 12.52 1.68
C GLN A 256 8.62 12.33 1.24
N GLU A 257 8.14 11.10 1.02
CA GLU A 257 6.75 10.90 0.57
C GLU A 257 5.70 11.66 1.40
N PRO A 258 5.78 11.73 2.75
CA PRO A 258 4.80 12.46 3.53
C PRO A 258 4.75 13.98 3.22
N THR A 259 5.83 14.57 2.70
CA THR A 259 5.85 16.03 2.43
C THR A 259 4.91 16.44 1.30
N ILE A 260 4.51 15.49 0.44
CA ILE A 260 3.58 15.76 -0.65
C ILE A 260 2.22 16.25 -0.14
N ALA A 261 1.77 15.82 1.04
CA ALA A 261 0.50 16.25 1.62
C ALA A 261 0.49 17.75 1.88
N LEU A 262 1.60 18.28 2.41
CA LEU A 262 1.79 19.71 2.63
C LEU A 262 1.86 20.48 1.31
N GLU A 263 2.63 19.98 0.33
CA GLU A 263 2.74 20.61 -0.99
C GLU A 263 1.39 20.69 -1.70
N VAL A 264 0.60 19.62 -1.65
CA VAL A 264 -0.75 19.53 -2.20
C VAL A 264 -1.69 20.50 -1.48
N SER A 265 -1.71 20.49 -0.15
CA SER A 265 -2.58 21.37 0.64
C SER A 265 -2.29 22.85 0.38
N GLN A 266 -1.01 23.22 0.25
CA GLN A 266 -0.62 24.57 -0.12
C GLN A 266 -1.10 24.92 -1.52
N GLU A 267 -0.94 24.04 -2.50
CA GLU A 267 -1.39 24.29 -3.87
C GLU A 267 -2.93 24.43 -3.96
N MET A 268 -3.67 23.63 -3.17
CA MET A 268 -5.12 23.75 -3.05
C MET A 268 -5.51 25.11 -2.44
N CYS A 269 -4.86 25.52 -1.34
CA CYS A 269 -5.10 26.81 -0.70
C CYS A 269 -4.80 27.97 -1.64
N ASP A 270 -3.66 27.95 -2.32
CA ASP A 270 -3.25 28.98 -3.30
C ASP A 270 -4.28 29.08 -4.44
N THR A 271 -4.74 27.93 -4.93
CA THR A 271 -5.73 27.87 -6.01
C THR A 271 -7.08 28.41 -5.54
N TYR A 272 -7.57 27.97 -4.39
CA TYR A 272 -8.82 28.46 -3.82
C TYR A 272 -8.77 29.97 -3.55
N ALA A 273 -7.72 30.44 -2.87
CA ALA A 273 -7.49 31.84 -2.54
C ALA A 273 -7.53 32.73 -3.78
N LYS A 274 -6.86 32.31 -4.86
CA LYS A 274 -6.81 33.07 -6.12
C LYS A 274 -8.19 33.29 -6.75
N PHE A 275 -9.05 32.27 -6.77
CA PHE A 275 -10.34 32.36 -7.46
C PHE A 275 -11.46 32.92 -6.58
N ASN A 276 -11.31 32.84 -5.26
CA ASN A 276 -12.28 33.38 -4.28
C ASN A 276 -11.86 34.71 -3.64
N GLN A 277 -10.66 35.22 -3.96
CA GLN A 277 -10.11 36.48 -3.44
C GLN A 277 -9.99 36.50 -1.90
N VAL A 278 -9.59 35.35 -1.33
CA VAL A 278 -9.33 35.20 0.11
C VAL A 278 -7.84 34.96 0.35
N THR A 279 -7.43 35.02 1.61
CA THR A 279 -6.06 34.72 2.03
C THR A 279 -6.10 33.74 3.18
N PHE A 280 -5.20 32.75 3.17
CA PHE A 280 -5.07 31.77 4.23
C PHE A 280 -3.70 31.90 4.91
N ASP A 281 -3.67 31.67 6.22
CA ASP A 281 -2.45 31.33 6.93
C ASP A 281 -2.31 29.80 6.95
N THR A 282 -1.49 29.26 6.07
CA THR A 282 -1.30 27.81 5.93
C THR A 282 -0.36 27.22 6.98
N SER A 283 0.25 28.05 7.84
CA SER A 283 1.10 27.55 8.93
C SER A 283 0.32 26.67 9.90
N ILE A 284 -0.96 26.98 10.15
CA ILE A 284 -1.85 26.19 11.00
C ILE A 284 -2.05 24.78 10.43
N LEU A 285 -2.23 24.65 9.11
CA LEU A 285 -2.36 23.35 8.44
C LEU A 285 -1.06 22.55 8.48
N HIS A 286 0.08 23.25 8.36
CA HIS A 286 1.39 22.64 8.47
C HIS A 286 1.64 22.05 9.86
N ASP A 287 1.35 22.83 10.91
CA ASP A 287 1.51 22.42 12.30
C ASP A 287 0.55 21.28 12.66
N TYR A 288 -0.70 21.36 12.18
CA TYR A 288 -1.69 20.30 12.30
C TYR A 288 -1.18 18.99 11.68
N TYR A 289 -0.79 19.02 10.40
CA TYR A 289 -0.31 17.81 9.71
C TYR A 289 0.94 17.23 10.36
N THR A 290 1.93 18.06 10.70
CA THR A 290 3.18 17.61 11.32
C THR A 290 2.91 16.93 12.66
N SER A 291 2.01 17.52 13.47
CA SER A 291 1.61 16.94 14.76
C SER A 291 0.83 15.64 14.56
N SER A 292 -0.14 15.61 13.66
CA SER A 292 -0.93 14.41 13.35
C SER A 292 -0.06 13.27 12.80
N LEU A 293 0.93 13.58 11.95
CA LEU A 293 1.84 12.58 11.40
C LEU A 293 2.73 12.00 12.51
N ASP A 294 3.27 12.84 13.39
CA ASP A 294 4.09 12.39 14.52
C ASP A 294 3.29 11.53 15.50
N MET A 295 2.05 11.94 15.81
CA MET A 295 1.11 11.19 16.63
C MET A 295 0.74 9.85 16.00
N SER A 296 0.47 9.80 14.69
CA SER A 296 0.17 8.55 13.98
C SER A 296 1.38 7.60 14.03
N ILE A 297 2.60 8.10 13.81
CA ILE A 297 3.82 7.29 13.95
C ILE A 297 3.90 6.72 15.37
N ASP A 298 3.69 7.54 16.41
CA ASP A 298 3.73 7.11 17.80
C ASP A 298 2.67 6.06 18.13
N TYR A 299 1.43 6.29 17.71
CA TYR A 299 0.31 5.36 17.87
C TYR A 299 0.61 4.00 17.21
N HIS A 300 1.26 4.00 16.05
CA HIS A 300 1.60 2.76 15.34
C HIS A 300 2.89 2.10 15.84
N MET A 301 3.76 2.75 16.61
CA MET A 301 5.01 2.13 17.09
C MET A 301 4.87 0.75 17.75
N PRO A 302 3.84 0.45 18.57
CA PRO A 302 3.60 -0.88 19.14
C PRO A 302 3.48 -2.00 18.09
N TYR A 303 3.09 -1.66 16.86
CA TYR A 303 3.10 -2.57 15.71
C TYR A 303 4.52 -3.11 15.40
N ILE A 304 5.61 -2.48 15.79
CA ILE A 304 6.93 -3.12 15.60
C ILE A 304 7.16 -4.24 16.64
N PHE A 305 6.51 -4.15 17.79
CA PHE A 305 6.77 -4.96 18.98
C PHE A 305 5.80 -6.13 19.16
N GLY A 306 4.91 -6.40 18.20
CA GLY A 306 3.89 -7.43 18.39
C GLY A 306 2.77 -7.05 19.35
N LEU A 307 2.74 -5.79 19.80
CA LEU A 307 1.79 -5.31 20.79
C LEU A 307 0.55 -4.71 20.11
N ASP A 308 -0.57 -4.79 20.83
CA ASP A 308 -1.81 -4.11 20.49
C ASP A 308 -1.66 -2.60 20.71
N ARG A 309 -2.06 -1.79 19.72
CA ARG A 309 -1.90 -0.33 19.71
C ARG A 309 -2.84 0.34 20.72
N ASP A 310 -4.10 -0.08 20.77
CA ASP A 310 -5.12 0.49 21.66
C ASP A 310 -4.77 0.20 23.12
N VAL A 311 -4.28 -1.02 23.38
CA VAL A 311 -3.77 -1.38 24.71
C VAL A 311 -2.63 -0.46 25.10
N VAL A 312 -1.62 -0.27 24.24
CA VAL A 312 -0.45 0.56 24.59
C VAL A 312 -0.80 2.04 24.70
N GLU A 313 -1.70 2.57 23.88
CA GLU A 313 -2.19 3.96 23.98
C GLU A 313 -2.85 4.22 25.35
N SER A 314 -3.56 3.23 25.89
CA SER A 314 -4.19 3.33 27.21
C SER A 314 -3.20 3.21 28.39
N LEU A 315 -1.94 2.84 28.16
CA LEU A 315 -0.94 2.66 29.21
C LEU A 315 -0.31 4.00 29.61
N GLU A 316 -0.21 4.23 30.91
CA GLU A 316 0.74 5.20 31.44
C GLU A 316 2.16 4.63 31.35
N LEU A 317 2.79 4.79 30.19
CA LEU A 317 4.16 4.35 29.96
C LEU A 317 5.12 5.12 30.87
N ASN A 318 5.99 4.40 31.57
CA ASN A 318 7.07 5.04 32.30
C ASN A 318 8.06 5.70 31.31
N GLY A 319 8.81 6.71 31.77
CA GLY A 319 9.72 7.48 30.90
C GLY A 319 10.79 6.63 30.19
N LYS A 320 11.15 5.47 30.73
CA LYS A 320 12.12 4.56 30.08
C LYS A 320 11.47 3.74 28.96
N ALA A 321 10.22 3.31 29.12
CA ALA A 321 9.47 2.62 28.07
C ALA A 321 9.20 3.55 26.87
N ALA A 322 8.89 4.82 27.14
CA ALA A 322 8.82 5.84 26.10
C ALA A 322 10.18 6.06 25.40
N GLU A 323 11.30 5.99 26.13
CA GLU A 323 12.65 6.05 25.55
C GLU A 323 12.93 4.85 24.62
N LEU A 324 12.42 3.65 24.96
CA LEU A 324 12.55 2.47 24.12
C LEU A 324 11.85 2.67 22.77
N PHE A 325 10.58 3.09 22.75
CA PHE A 325 9.89 3.46 21.50
C PHE A 325 10.63 4.56 20.75
N GLY A 326 11.11 5.59 21.47
CA GLY A 326 11.88 6.68 20.90
C GLY A 326 13.17 6.24 20.19
N LYS A 327 13.84 5.17 20.67
CA LYS A 327 15.01 4.59 19.98
C LYS A 327 14.63 4.00 18.62
N PHE A 328 13.53 3.25 18.56
CA PHE A 328 13.04 2.66 17.31
C PHE A 328 12.47 3.72 16.36
N LYS A 329 11.73 4.71 16.87
CA LYS A 329 11.25 5.86 16.09
C LYS A 329 12.39 6.61 15.43
N LYS A 330 13.49 6.89 16.16
CA LYS A 330 14.71 7.49 15.59
C LYS A 330 15.36 6.59 14.53
N ALA A 331 15.31 5.27 14.73
CA ALA A 331 15.86 4.33 13.77
C ALA A 331 15.11 4.33 12.42
N LEU A 332 13.80 4.67 12.40
CA LEU A 332 12.99 4.71 11.18
C LEU A 332 13.54 5.69 10.12
N ASN A 333 14.25 6.74 10.55
CA ASN A 333 14.77 7.80 9.69
C ASN A 333 16.31 7.93 9.74
N LYS A 334 17.00 6.93 10.28
CA LYS A 334 18.42 7.06 10.64
C LYS A 334 19.32 7.21 9.41
N GLU A 335 19.03 6.48 8.35
CA GLU A 335 19.96 6.41 7.21
C GLU A 335 19.72 7.53 6.18
N SER A 336 20.73 8.36 5.96
CA SER A 336 20.68 9.44 4.97
C SER A 336 20.95 8.98 3.54
N ARG A 337 21.52 7.78 3.36
CA ARG A 337 21.83 7.21 2.04
C ARG A 337 20.53 6.85 1.32
N VAL A 338 20.44 7.27 0.06
CA VAL A 338 19.33 6.90 -0.82
C VAL A 338 19.64 5.60 -1.56
N TYR A 339 18.73 4.64 -1.49
CA TYR A 339 18.78 3.36 -2.17
C TYR A 339 17.80 3.33 -3.34
N PHE A 340 18.28 3.01 -4.54
CA PHE A 340 17.41 2.83 -5.70
C PHE A 340 16.91 1.39 -5.74
N THR A 341 15.61 1.20 -5.99
CA THR A 341 14.96 -0.12 -5.95
C THR A 341 15.28 -0.95 -7.19
N GLY A 342 16.48 -1.52 -7.26
CA GLY A 342 16.88 -2.52 -8.26
C GLY A 342 17.06 -3.93 -7.68
N SER A 343 17.34 -4.04 -6.38
CA SER A 343 17.32 -5.29 -5.63
C SER A 343 17.21 -4.98 -4.14
N LEU A 344 16.51 -5.83 -3.39
CA LEU A 344 16.65 -5.85 -1.94
C LEU A 344 18.09 -6.32 -1.67
N GLY A 345 18.93 -5.47 -1.09
CA GLY A 345 20.31 -5.89 -0.78
C GLY A 345 20.30 -7.15 0.09
N ASN A 346 21.28 -8.05 -0.09
CA ASN A 346 21.44 -9.28 0.73
C ASN A 346 21.48 -9.00 2.25
N GLU A 347 21.78 -7.76 2.61
CA GLU A 347 21.62 -7.25 3.96
C GLU A 347 20.16 -6.79 4.13
N THR A 348 19.19 -7.69 4.30
CA THR A 348 17.95 -7.31 4.99
C THR A 348 18.36 -6.69 6.31
N SER A 349 18.02 -5.42 6.52
CA SER A 349 18.72 -4.64 7.54
C SER A 349 18.46 -5.22 8.93
N ASN A 350 19.51 -5.78 9.56
CA ASN A 350 19.52 -6.19 10.97
C ASN A 350 19.21 -5.02 11.94
N THR A 351 19.04 -3.80 11.42
CA THR A 351 18.75 -2.55 12.13
C THR A 351 17.55 -2.67 13.06
N PHE A 352 16.52 -3.43 12.66
CA PHE A 352 15.34 -3.65 13.48
C PHE A 352 15.31 -5.06 14.05
N LYS A 353 15.60 -6.09 13.24
CA LYS A 353 15.50 -7.50 13.67
C LYS A 353 16.32 -7.82 14.92
N ALA A 354 17.63 -7.54 14.93
CA ALA A 354 18.50 -7.91 16.04
C ALA A 354 18.19 -7.12 17.34
N PRO A 355 18.02 -5.79 17.31
CA PRO A 355 17.57 -5.04 18.49
C PRO A 355 16.21 -5.50 19.01
N LEU A 356 15.29 -5.87 18.11
CA LEU A 356 13.97 -6.36 18.47
C LEU A 356 14.05 -7.72 19.18
N ILE A 357 14.81 -8.67 18.66
CA ILE A 357 15.10 -9.95 19.35
C ILE A 357 15.68 -9.71 20.75
N ALA A 358 16.61 -8.76 20.89
CA ALA A 358 17.19 -8.40 22.18
C ALA A 358 16.14 -7.86 23.17
N VAL A 359 15.18 -7.06 22.71
CA VAL A 359 14.07 -6.58 23.53
C VAL A 359 13.25 -7.73 24.10
N PHE A 360 12.86 -8.70 23.28
CA PHE A 360 12.11 -9.87 23.72
C PHE A 360 12.92 -10.76 24.69
N THR A 361 14.20 -10.98 24.37
CA THR A 361 15.10 -11.77 25.23
C THR A 361 15.26 -11.11 26.60
N GLN A 362 15.39 -9.79 26.65
CA GLN A 362 15.49 -9.05 27.91
C GLN A 362 14.18 -9.11 28.71
N ALA A 363 13.02 -8.96 28.05
CA ALA A 363 11.72 -9.08 28.70
C ALA A 363 11.50 -10.46 29.34
N LEU A 364 11.98 -11.53 28.71
CA LEU A 364 11.86 -12.89 29.24
C LEU A 364 12.85 -13.16 30.39
N ASN A 365 14.06 -12.61 30.33
CA ASN A 365 15.15 -12.99 31.24
C ASN A 365 15.36 -12.06 32.45
N ASP A 366 14.88 -10.81 32.40
CA ASP A 366 15.11 -9.82 33.46
C ASP A 366 13.83 -9.07 33.85
N LYS A 367 13.23 -9.48 34.98
CA LYS A 367 12.02 -8.87 35.56
C LYS A 367 12.19 -7.43 36.06
N ARG A 368 13.41 -6.88 36.02
CA ARG A 368 13.71 -5.49 36.38
C ARG A 368 13.98 -4.61 35.16
N SER A 369 13.93 -5.19 33.97
CA SER A 369 14.16 -4.50 32.71
C SER A 369 12.97 -3.65 32.31
N VAL A 370 13.23 -2.64 31.49
CA VAL A 370 12.20 -1.75 30.95
C VAL A 370 11.32 -2.52 29.95
N GLU A 371 11.93 -3.46 29.25
CA GLU A 371 11.28 -4.38 28.32
C GLU A 371 10.27 -5.26 29.05
N TYR A 372 10.64 -5.85 30.19
CA TYR A 372 9.69 -6.59 31.04
C TYR A 372 8.54 -5.69 31.48
N ASP A 373 8.81 -4.50 32.00
CA ASP A 373 7.78 -3.57 32.45
C ASP A 373 6.77 -3.23 31.34
N LEU A 374 7.26 -2.99 30.11
CA LEU A 374 6.41 -2.71 28.94
C LEU A 374 5.49 -3.88 28.62
N TYR A 375 6.03 -5.08 28.43
CA TYR A 375 5.20 -6.24 28.09
C TYR A 375 4.30 -6.65 29.24
N HIS A 376 4.74 -6.51 30.49
CA HIS A 376 3.94 -6.88 31.65
C HIS A 376 2.75 -5.93 31.83
N ALA A 377 2.93 -4.64 31.56
CA ALA A 377 1.85 -3.67 31.55
C ALA A 377 0.78 -4.01 30.49
N ALA A 378 1.20 -4.37 29.26
CA ALA A 378 0.30 -4.84 28.22
C ALA A 378 -0.39 -6.17 28.60
N TYR A 379 0.36 -7.11 29.16
CA TYR A 379 -0.16 -8.41 29.62
C TYR A 379 -1.22 -8.28 30.72
N ILE A 380 -1.14 -7.28 31.61
CA ILE A 380 -2.19 -7.05 32.61
C ILE A 380 -3.53 -6.69 31.94
N GLN A 381 -3.51 -6.07 30.76
CA GLN A 381 -4.72 -5.73 30.00
C GLN A 381 -5.13 -6.83 29.01
N TYR A 382 -4.26 -7.80 28.76
CA TYR A 382 -4.50 -8.89 27.84
C TYR A 382 -5.72 -9.73 28.25
N GLU A 383 -6.67 -9.89 27.32
CA GLU A 383 -7.96 -10.54 27.55
C GLU A 383 -7.80 -11.98 28.08
N HIS A 384 -6.79 -12.70 27.59
CA HIS A 384 -6.59 -14.12 27.90
C HIS A 384 -5.54 -14.40 28.98
N LYS A 385 -5.10 -13.39 29.74
CA LYS A 385 -4.09 -13.52 30.83
C LYS A 385 -4.42 -14.55 31.92
N ALA A 386 -5.69 -14.97 32.02
CA ALA A 386 -6.12 -16.01 32.97
C ALA A 386 -5.71 -17.43 32.53
N GLN A 387 -5.36 -17.61 31.25
CA GLN A 387 -5.09 -18.93 30.63
C GLN A 387 -3.71 -18.99 29.98
N VAL A 388 -3.20 -17.86 29.52
CA VAL A 388 -1.92 -17.72 28.84
C VAL A 388 -0.95 -17.07 29.83
N THR A 389 0.26 -17.63 30.00
CA THR A 389 1.27 -17.04 30.89
C THR A 389 1.88 -15.77 30.31
N PHE A 390 2.59 -15.01 31.14
CA PHE A 390 3.33 -13.83 30.67
C PHE A 390 4.36 -14.19 29.59
N GLU A 391 5.12 -15.27 29.81
CA GLU A 391 6.14 -15.74 28.88
C GLU A 391 5.52 -16.16 27.54
N ALA A 392 4.37 -16.85 27.58
CA ALA A 392 3.61 -17.19 26.39
C ALA A 392 3.16 -15.95 25.61
N PHE A 393 2.62 -14.95 26.31
CA PHE A 393 2.20 -13.67 25.72
C PHE A 393 3.38 -12.94 25.03
N VAL A 394 4.55 -12.90 25.67
CA VAL A 394 5.76 -12.30 25.07
C VAL A 394 6.19 -13.06 23.83
N VAL A 395 6.09 -14.40 23.82
CA VAL A 395 6.35 -15.23 22.63
C VAL A 395 5.35 -14.96 21.51
N GLN A 396 4.06 -14.78 21.81
CA GLN A 396 3.06 -14.42 20.80
C GLN A 396 3.38 -13.06 20.16
N CYS A 397 3.70 -12.05 20.98
CA CYS A 397 4.14 -10.75 20.49
C CYS A 397 5.40 -10.88 19.62
N PHE A 398 6.35 -11.73 20.02
CA PHE A 398 7.55 -12.00 19.23
C PHE A 398 7.23 -12.62 17.87
N ILE A 399 6.34 -13.62 17.82
CA ILE A 399 5.91 -14.25 16.57
C ILE A 399 5.31 -13.20 15.64
N LYS A 400 4.39 -12.35 16.12
CA LYS A 400 3.80 -11.25 15.35
C LYS A 400 4.88 -10.29 14.83
N ALA A 401 5.78 -9.82 15.71
CA ALA A 401 6.88 -8.95 15.34
C ALA A 401 7.77 -9.55 14.23
N MET A 402 8.07 -10.86 14.29
CA MET A 402 8.86 -11.55 13.28
C MET A 402 8.10 -11.77 11.95
N LYS A 403 6.78 -11.93 11.96
CA LYS A 403 6.00 -11.91 10.71
C LYS A 403 6.17 -10.58 9.99
N ARG A 404 6.18 -9.48 10.73
CA ARG A 404 6.33 -8.11 10.20
C ARG A 404 7.73 -7.86 9.61
N ASP A 405 8.71 -8.69 9.93
CA ASP A 405 10.05 -8.72 9.30
C ASP A 405 10.02 -9.41 7.92
N LEU A 406 9.04 -10.27 7.64
CA LEU A 406 8.87 -10.92 6.34
C LEU A 406 8.44 -9.95 5.24
N LEU A 407 7.90 -8.79 5.61
CA LEU A 407 7.22 -7.89 4.68
C LEU A 407 8.10 -7.44 3.52
N SER A 408 9.29 -6.91 3.80
CA SER A 408 10.19 -6.46 2.74
C SER A 408 10.70 -7.62 1.89
N ALA A 409 10.78 -8.84 2.43
CA ALA A 409 11.22 -10.00 1.67
C ALA A 409 10.13 -10.59 0.75
N LEU A 410 8.88 -10.65 1.22
CA LEU A 410 7.76 -11.24 0.48
C LEU A 410 7.13 -10.27 -0.52
N TYR A 411 7.05 -8.99 -0.18
CA TYR A 411 6.32 -7.97 -0.95
C TYR A 411 7.26 -6.90 -1.49
N PHE A 412 8.54 -7.23 -1.72
CA PHE A 412 9.39 -6.38 -2.54
C PHE A 412 8.89 -6.42 -3.99
N ARG A 413 8.76 -5.25 -4.63
CA ARG A 413 8.20 -5.15 -5.98
C ARG A 413 8.85 -6.07 -7.00
N THR A 414 10.18 -6.20 -7.01
CA THR A 414 10.84 -7.08 -7.98
C THR A 414 10.51 -8.55 -7.75
N HIS A 415 10.34 -8.99 -6.49
CA HIS A 415 9.91 -10.36 -6.21
C HIS A 415 8.46 -10.61 -6.66
N VAL A 416 7.58 -9.61 -6.48
CA VAL A 416 6.20 -9.67 -6.96
C VAL A 416 6.16 -9.75 -8.49
N GLU A 417 6.95 -8.92 -9.18
CA GLU A 417 7.11 -8.95 -10.64
C GLU A 417 7.59 -10.33 -11.12
N ASP A 418 8.70 -10.84 -10.57
CA ASP A 418 9.27 -12.14 -10.92
C ASP A 418 8.25 -13.29 -10.75
N ASN A 419 7.45 -13.24 -9.69
CA ASN A 419 6.45 -14.27 -9.40
C ASN A 419 5.25 -14.21 -10.35
N ILE A 420 4.82 -13.00 -10.74
CA ILE A 420 3.78 -12.82 -11.75
C ILE A 420 4.29 -13.32 -13.10
N GLU A 421 5.51 -12.96 -13.51
CA GLU A 421 6.11 -13.42 -14.76
C GLU A 421 6.19 -14.95 -14.83
N LYS A 422 6.72 -15.60 -13.79
CA LYS A 422 6.74 -17.07 -13.69
C LYS A 422 5.33 -17.67 -13.78
N SER A 423 4.35 -17.05 -13.14
CA SER A 423 2.96 -17.54 -13.17
C SER A 423 2.31 -17.38 -14.54
N LEU A 424 2.65 -16.33 -15.29
CA LEU A 424 2.24 -16.13 -16.67
C LEU A 424 2.88 -17.15 -17.62
N GLU A 425 4.13 -17.58 -17.35
CA GLU A 425 4.81 -18.64 -18.11
C GLU A 425 4.23 -20.04 -17.83
N GLN A 426 3.83 -20.30 -16.58
CA GLN A 426 3.45 -21.64 -16.09
C GLN A 426 1.97 -21.98 -16.29
N GLY A 427 1.08 -21.02 -16.53
CA GLY A 427 -0.35 -21.35 -16.64
C GLY A 427 -1.29 -20.23 -17.09
N GLY A 428 -2.59 -20.57 -17.16
CA GLY A 428 -3.67 -19.66 -17.56
C GLY A 428 -4.21 -18.78 -16.41
N PRO A 429 -5.34 -18.08 -16.62
CA PRO A 429 -5.94 -17.14 -15.66
C PRO A 429 -6.03 -17.62 -14.20
N HIS A 430 -6.32 -18.91 -13.98
CA HIS A 430 -6.44 -19.50 -12.65
C HIS A 430 -5.13 -19.44 -11.84
N CYS A 431 -3.96 -19.57 -12.47
CA CYS A 431 -2.67 -19.50 -11.79
C CYS A 431 -2.43 -18.08 -11.25
N ILE A 432 -2.75 -17.06 -12.05
CA ILE A 432 -2.66 -15.65 -11.65
C ILE A 432 -3.64 -15.32 -10.53
N GLN A 433 -4.88 -15.81 -10.62
CA GLN A 433 -5.86 -15.65 -9.55
C GLN A 433 -5.35 -16.25 -8.24
N ASN A 434 -4.86 -17.49 -8.27
CA ASN A 434 -4.27 -18.14 -7.09
C ASN A 434 -3.09 -17.36 -6.51
N LEU A 435 -2.22 -16.80 -7.36
CA LEU A 435 -1.08 -16.01 -6.90
C LEU A 435 -1.54 -14.72 -6.20
N ILE A 436 -2.49 -13.98 -6.79
CA ILE A 436 -3.01 -12.75 -6.18
C ILE A 436 -3.72 -13.07 -4.86
N ASP A 437 -4.53 -14.14 -4.83
CA ASP A 437 -5.16 -14.61 -3.58
C ASP A 437 -4.12 -15.05 -2.54
N ALA A 438 -3.03 -15.68 -2.97
CA ALA A 438 -1.93 -16.04 -2.09
C ALA A 438 -1.30 -14.81 -1.42
N TYR A 439 -1.00 -13.77 -2.19
CA TYR A 439 -0.50 -12.49 -1.66
C TYR A 439 -1.50 -11.82 -0.71
N ARG A 440 -2.79 -11.84 -1.05
CA ARG A 440 -3.86 -11.28 -0.21
C ARG A 440 -3.93 -12.00 1.14
N LEU A 441 -3.99 -13.33 1.12
CA LEU A 441 -4.12 -14.16 2.33
C LEU A 441 -2.84 -14.10 3.18
N SER A 442 -1.66 -14.08 2.54
CA SER A 442 -0.41 -13.89 3.28
C SER A 442 -0.36 -12.52 3.94
N ALA A 443 -0.92 -11.47 3.33
CA ALA A 443 -0.95 -10.14 3.92
C ALA A 443 -1.86 -10.13 5.16
N MET A 444 -3.07 -10.69 5.04
CA MET A 444 -3.98 -10.82 6.18
C MET A 444 -3.34 -11.58 7.36
N TRP A 445 -2.56 -12.62 7.09
CA TRP A 445 -1.85 -13.38 8.13
C TRP A 445 -0.69 -12.60 8.78
N VAL A 446 0.07 -11.82 8.00
CA VAL A 446 1.21 -11.03 8.53
C VAL A 446 0.74 -9.80 9.32
N PHE A 447 -0.37 -9.20 8.90
CA PHE A 447 -0.95 -7.99 9.51
C PHE A 447 -2.04 -8.28 10.53
N ASP A 448 -2.22 -9.55 10.92
CA ASP A 448 -3.10 -9.91 12.01
C ASP A 448 -2.59 -9.31 13.34
N ASP A 449 -3.31 -8.32 13.84
CA ASP A 449 -3.01 -7.62 15.08
C ASP A 449 -3.72 -8.24 16.29
N GLU A 450 -4.64 -9.20 16.10
CA GLU A 450 -5.40 -9.80 17.20
C GLU A 450 -4.53 -10.69 18.08
N LEU A 451 -4.49 -10.42 19.38
CA LEU A 451 -3.82 -11.26 20.36
C LEU A 451 -4.81 -12.28 20.93
N ASN A 452 -4.72 -13.52 20.44
CA ASN A 452 -5.56 -14.64 20.85
C ASN A 452 -4.80 -15.62 21.76
N LYS A 453 -5.47 -16.65 22.30
CA LYS A 453 -4.79 -17.72 23.08
C LYS A 453 -3.77 -18.51 22.26
N GLU A 454 -3.98 -18.52 20.96
CA GLU A 454 -3.17 -19.16 19.96
C GLU A 454 -2.62 -18.09 19.01
N GLU A 455 -1.36 -18.24 18.60
CA GLU A 455 -0.76 -17.37 17.58
C GLU A 455 -0.34 -18.21 16.37
N ILE A 456 -0.82 -17.84 15.19
CA ILE A 456 -0.54 -18.57 13.95
C ILE A 456 0.90 -18.26 13.51
N ILE A 457 1.84 -19.17 13.69
CA ILE A 457 3.22 -19.04 13.19
C ILE A 457 3.25 -19.07 11.66
N TYR A 458 2.38 -19.86 11.04
CA TYR A 458 2.27 -19.93 9.58
C TYR A 458 0.91 -20.49 9.19
N GLN A 459 0.35 -20.00 8.09
CA GLN A 459 -0.82 -20.57 7.45
C GLN A 459 -0.61 -20.59 5.94
N SER A 460 -0.81 -21.76 5.33
CA SER A 460 -0.80 -21.87 3.88
C SER A 460 -1.99 -21.12 3.29
N THR A 461 -1.82 -20.62 2.08
CA THR A 461 -2.83 -19.80 1.40
C THR A 461 -4.10 -20.58 1.03
N ASN A 462 -4.05 -21.91 1.03
CA ASN A 462 -5.24 -22.77 0.91
C ASN A 462 -5.83 -23.17 2.28
N GLY A 463 -5.26 -22.70 3.38
CA GLY A 463 -5.68 -23.00 4.76
C GLY A 463 -5.41 -24.45 5.22
N LEU A 464 -4.81 -25.30 4.39
CA LEU A 464 -4.63 -26.72 4.69
C LEU A 464 -3.50 -26.99 5.68
N SER A 465 -2.41 -26.24 5.63
CA SER A 465 -1.27 -26.41 6.53
C SER A 465 -1.15 -25.19 7.41
N ARG A 466 -1.24 -25.38 8.74
CA ARG A 466 -0.94 -24.33 9.71
C ARG A 466 0.04 -24.80 10.77
N TYR A 467 0.87 -23.86 11.23
CA TYR A 467 1.64 -23.97 12.45
C TYR A 467 1.09 -22.95 13.44
N VAL A 468 0.80 -23.40 14.66
CA VAL A 468 0.19 -22.57 15.69
C VAL A 468 1.00 -22.73 16.98
N PHE A 469 1.30 -21.61 17.63
CA PHE A 469 1.79 -21.59 18.99
C PHE A 469 0.60 -21.47 19.95
N ASP A 470 0.36 -22.50 20.75
CA ASP A 470 -0.66 -22.50 21.79
C ASP A 470 -0.07 -21.93 23.08
N GLY A 471 -0.52 -20.73 23.45
CA GLY A 471 -0.05 -20.02 24.65
C GLY A 471 -0.56 -20.62 25.97
N VAL A 472 -1.54 -21.53 25.92
CA VAL A 472 -2.05 -22.24 27.11
C VAL A 472 -1.20 -23.47 27.39
N THR A 473 -0.84 -24.24 26.36
CA THR A 473 -0.04 -25.47 26.53
C THR A 473 1.44 -25.28 26.32
N LEU A 474 1.89 -24.10 25.86
CA LEU A 474 3.26 -23.77 25.49
C LEU A 474 3.81 -24.73 24.43
N LYS A 475 2.97 -25.14 23.49
CA LYS A 475 3.34 -26.09 22.43
C LYS A 475 3.11 -25.50 21.07
N VAL A 476 3.97 -25.90 20.14
CA VAL A 476 3.71 -25.71 18.72
C VAL A 476 2.92 -26.91 18.23
N VAL A 477 1.83 -26.66 17.53
CA VAL A 477 1.05 -27.69 16.85
C VAL A 477 1.07 -27.47 15.34
N SER A 478 1.07 -28.55 14.58
CA SER A 478 0.90 -28.55 13.13
C SER A 478 -0.33 -29.35 12.73
N GLY A 479 -1.01 -28.95 11.65
CA GLY A 479 -2.07 -29.74 11.06
C GLY A 479 -3.07 -28.93 10.23
N ILE A 480 -4.17 -29.58 9.88
CA ILE A 480 -5.38 -28.96 9.35
C ILE A 480 -6.25 -28.57 10.55
N GLN A 481 -7.02 -27.48 10.43
CA GLN A 481 -7.98 -27.07 11.47
C GLN A 481 -8.86 -28.25 11.91
N GLY A 482 -8.76 -28.66 13.18
CA GLY A 482 -9.47 -29.81 13.75
C GLY A 482 -8.70 -31.15 13.80
N SER A 483 -7.46 -31.21 13.31
CA SER A 483 -6.60 -32.41 13.34
C SER A 483 -5.14 -32.11 13.68
N GLU A 484 -4.92 -31.31 14.72
CA GLU A 484 -3.59 -30.80 15.07
C GLU A 484 -2.76 -31.77 15.91
N ARG A 485 -1.45 -31.76 15.70
CA ARG A 485 -0.48 -32.59 16.42
C ARG A 485 0.66 -31.73 16.95
N PRO A 486 1.13 -31.97 18.18
CA PRO A 486 2.33 -31.30 18.68
C PRO A 486 3.54 -31.58 17.78
N VAL A 487 4.34 -30.55 17.51
CA VAL A 487 5.61 -30.66 16.78
C VAL A 487 6.74 -30.10 17.62
N SER A 488 7.89 -30.77 17.59
CA SER A 488 9.09 -30.37 18.34
C SER A 488 9.94 -29.33 17.60
N ALA A 489 9.73 -29.16 16.29
CA ALA A 489 10.43 -28.20 15.45
C ALA A 489 9.53 -27.79 14.28
N LEU A 490 9.67 -26.53 13.85
CA LEU A 490 9.06 -26.05 12.61
C LEU A 490 9.83 -26.66 11.43
N SER A 491 9.12 -27.37 10.54
CA SER A 491 9.73 -27.97 9.35
C SER A 491 8.93 -27.66 8.08
N CYS A 492 9.55 -27.86 6.92
CA CYS A 492 8.90 -27.65 5.63
C CYS A 492 8.23 -28.92 5.07
N GLU A 493 8.42 -30.07 5.71
CA GLU A 493 8.02 -31.38 5.14
C GLU A 493 6.51 -31.45 4.86
N ASP A 494 5.71 -30.73 5.66
CA ASP A 494 4.24 -30.71 5.58
C ASP A 494 3.67 -29.47 4.86
N ILE A 495 4.51 -28.61 4.26
CA ILE A 495 4.06 -27.39 3.55
C ILE A 495 4.23 -27.55 2.04
N SER A 496 3.12 -27.83 1.36
CA SER A 496 3.10 -28.08 -0.09
C SER A 496 2.61 -26.90 -0.94
N CYS A 497 2.25 -25.75 -0.35
CA CYS A 497 1.69 -24.66 -1.15
C CYS A 497 2.75 -23.96 -2.01
N GLU A 498 2.38 -23.63 -3.25
CA GLU A 498 3.27 -23.01 -4.24
C GLU A 498 3.88 -21.69 -3.74
N PHE A 499 3.08 -20.84 -3.11
CA PHE A 499 3.54 -19.57 -2.54
C PHE A 499 4.67 -19.77 -1.52
N PHE A 500 4.59 -20.82 -0.70
CA PHE A 500 5.66 -21.15 0.25
C PHE A 500 6.91 -21.64 -0.47
N GLN A 501 6.75 -22.55 -1.43
CA GLN A 501 7.90 -23.13 -2.15
C GLN A 501 8.70 -22.06 -2.89
N THR A 502 8.01 -21.07 -3.48
CA THR A 502 8.63 -19.91 -4.12
C THR A 502 9.44 -19.03 -3.16
N HIS A 503 9.10 -19.02 -1.86
CA HIS A 503 9.73 -18.20 -0.83
C HIS A 503 10.35 -19.05 0.30
N GLN A 504 10.73 -20.29 0.00
CA GLN A 504 11.09 -21.29 1.02
C GLN A 504 12.27 -20.83 1.89
N ASP A 505 13.27 -20.19 1.29
CA ASP A 505 14.45 -19.70 1.99
C ASP A 505 14.10 -18.59 3.00
N ILE A 506 13.16 -17.71 2.65
CA ILE A 506 12.65 -16.63 3.49
C ILE A 506 11.94 -17.24 4.71
N PHE A 507 11.04 -18.18 4.49
CA PHE A 507 10.30 -18.84 5.57
C PHE A 507 11.20 -19.69 6.47
N LEU A 508 12.19 -20.39 5.91
CA LEU A 508 13.15 -21.17 6.70
C LEU A 508 13.94 -20.30 7.69
N ARG A 509 14.42 -19.13 7.25
CA ARG A 509 15.09 -18.17 8.15
C ARG A 509 14.17 -17.66 9.25
N TYR A 510 12.90 -17.44 8.92
CA TYR A 510 11.88 -17.05 9.90
C TYR A 510 11.59 -18.16 10.91
N PHE A 511 11.39 -19.40 10.45
CA PHE A 511 11.16 -20.55 11.32
C PHE A 511 12.32 -20.85 12.25
N ASP A 512 13.57 -20.71 11.78
CA ASP A 512 14.76 -20.84 12.61
C ASP A 512 14.80 -19.79 13.73
N THR A 513 14.50 -18.53 13.37
CA THR A 513 14.42 -17.42 14.33
C THR A 513 13.32 -17.66 15.38
N VAL A 514 12.14 -18.08 14.94
CA VAL A 514 10.98 -18.37 15.82
C VAL A 514 11.25 -19.57 16.72
N SER A 515 11.77 -20.66 16.17
CA SER A 515 12.07 -21.90 16.92
C SER A 515 13.10 -21.66 18.02
N THR A 516 14.11 -20.80 17.75
CA THR A 516 15.14 -20.47 18.74
C THR A 516 14.56 -19.81 19.99
N VAL A 517 13.65 -18.85 19.83
CA VAL A 517 13.02 -18.15 20.97
C VAL A 517 12.00 -19.03 21.68
N ILE A 518 11.15 -19.75 20.92
CA ILE A 518 10.19 -20.69 21.50
C ILE A 518 10.94 -21.77 22.31
N GLY A 519 12.01 -22.34 21.77
CA GLY A 519 12.80 -23.36 22.46
C GLY A 519 13.42 -22.90 23.78
N GLY A 520 13.74 -21.61 23.90
CA GLY A 520 14.24 -21.02 25.15
C GLY A 520 13.16 -20.83 26.23
N VAL A 521 11.88 -20.84 25.86
CA VAL A 521 10.74 -20.69 26.79
C VAL A 521 10.08 -22.04 27.10
N VAL A 522 10.01 -22.92 26.10
CA VAL A 522 9.43 -24.27 26.20
C VAL A 522 10.41 -25.26 26.83
N GLY A 523 11.69 -24.89 26.97
CA GLY A 523 12.76 -25.68 27.56
C GLY A 523 13.22 -25.24 28.94
N GLU A 524 12.43 -25.58 29.97
CA GLU A 524 12.86 -26.12 31.29
C GLU A 524 11.79 -27.09 31.82
#